data_AF-A0A395LGV6-F1
#
_entry.id   AF-A0A395LGV6-F1
#
_cell.length_a   1.000
_cell.length_b   1.000
_cell.length_c   1.000
_cell.angle_alpha   90.00
_cell.angle_beta   90.00
_cell.angle_gamma   90.00
#
_symmetry.space_group_name_H-M   'P 1'
#
loop_
_entity.id
_entity.type
_entity.pdbx_description
1 polymer ?
#
loop_
_entity_poly.entity_id
_entity_poly.type
_entity_poly.pdbx_seq_one_letter_code
_entity_poly.pdbx_strand_id
1 'polypeptide(L)'
;MLLTDQQGEITAHSARPWASITFSGTQHAITLDFEGADAVQAGEGFIARLEDHEFNIPGQIVADAAIKAVEHVRGMPALIVHAEILMLAEE
;
A
#
# COMPACT_ATOMS: atom_id res chain seq x y z
N MET A 1 -7.37 13.33 -1.22
CA MET A 1 -8.21 12.22 -1.72
C MET A 1 -7.74 10.96 -1.02
N LEU A 2 -8.66 10.15 -0.50
CA LEU A 2 -8.29 8.90 0.18
C LEU A 2 -7.81 7.89 -0.87
N LEU A 3 -6.71 7.20 -0.60
CA LEU A 3 -6.06 6.28 -1.55
C LEU A 3 -6.93 5.08 -1.95
N THR A 4 -7.82 4.65 -1.06
CA THR A 4 -8.67 3.46 -1.22
C THR A 4 -10.17 3.79 -1.16
N ASP A 5 -10.53 5.08 -1.15
CA ASP A 5 -11.91 5.57 -0.91
C ASP A 5 -12.60 4.90 0.32
N GLN A 6 -11.81 4.46 1.31
CA GLN A 6 -12.26 3.72 2.51
C GLN A 6 -12.85 2.32 2.25
N GLN A 7 -12.64 1.75 1.06
CA GLN A 7 -13.23 0.47 0.65
C GLN A 7 -12.30 -0.75 0.82
N GLY A 8 -11.03 -0.54 1.20
CA GLY A 8 -10.07 -1.62 1.42
C GLY A 8 -9.93 -1.96 2.90
N GLU A 9 -9.92 -3.25 3.23
CA GLU A 9 -9.61 -3.78 4.56
C GLU A 9 -8.16 -4.27 4.61
N ILE A 10 -7.39 -3.89 5.64
CA ILE A 10 -6.03 -4.42 5.83
C ILE A 10 -6.12 -5.78 6.52
N THR A 11 -5.79 -6.85 5.80
CA THR A 11 -5.83 -8.23 6.31
C THR A 11 -4.49 -8.69 6.87
N ALA A 12 -3.39 -8.14 6.35
CA ALA A 12 -2.05 -8.37 6.89
C ALA A 12 -1.20 -7.10 6.86
N HIS A 13 -0.40 -6.93 7.91
CA HIS A 13 0.60 -5.87 7.99
C HIS A 13 1.85 -6.43 8.67
N SER A 14 3.00 -6.14 8.08
CA SER A 14 4.29 -6.38 8.72
C SER A 14 5.23 -5.22 8.46
N ALA A 15 6.17 -5.02 9.38
CA ALA A 15 7.17 -3.98 9.29
C ALA A 15 8.53 -4.59 9.60
N ARG A 16 9.53 -4.29 8.78
CA ARG A 16 10.90 -4.77 8.98
C ARG A 16 11.89 -3.61 8.89
N PRO A 17 12.92 -3.59 9.76
CA PRO A 17 13.99 -2.63 9.63
C PRO A 17 14.61 -2.70 8.23
N TRP A 18 14.83 -1.54 7.63
CA TRP A 18 15.52 -1.39 6.37
C TRP A 18 16.69 -0.43 6.55
N ALA A 19 17.82 -0.75 5.93
CA ALA A 19 18.96 0.16 5.89
C ALA A 19 19.71 -0.01 4.58
N SER A 20 20.20 1.11 4.09
CA SER A 20 21.15 1.24 2.98
C SER A 20 22.42 1.92 3.50
N ILE A 21 23.35 2.23 2.60
CA ILE A 21 24.64 2.85 2.93
C ILE A 21 24.43 4.26 3.53
N THR A 22 23.44 5.00 3.03
CA THR A 22 23.23 6.42 3.38
C THR A 22 21.95 6.69 4.16
N PHE A 23 21.04 5.71 4.26
CA PHE A 23 19.74 5.90 4.89
C PHE A 23 19.33 4.65 5.67
N SER A 24 18.55 4.84 6.72
CA SER A 24 17.86 3.77 7.43
C SER A 24 16.37 4.08 7.50
N GLY A 25 15.57 3.08 7.85
CA GLY A 25 14.14 3.20 7.82
C GLY A 25 13.41 1.90 8.14
N THR A 26 12.16 1.85 7.73
CA THR A 26 11.28 0.69 7.89
C THR A 26 10.59 0.41 6.58
N GLN A 27 10.67 -0.85 6.14
CA GLN A 27 9.88 -1.35 5.01
C GLN A 27 8.61 -1.99 5.57
N HIS A 28 7.47 -1.42 5.19
CA HIS A 28 6.15 -1.93 5.52
C HIS A 28 5.63 -2.76 4.35
N ALA A 29 5.14 -3.95 4.65
CA ALA A 29 4.38 -4.76 3.70
C ALA A 29 2.93 -4.84 4.21
N ILE A 30 1.98 -4.47 3.35
CA ILE A 30 0.55 -4.46 3.63
C ILE A 30 -0.19 -5.29 2.59
N THR A 31 -1.17 -6.04 3.05
CA THR A 31 -2.13 -6.74 2.19
C THR A 31 -3.50 -6.13 2.44
N LEU A 32 -4.14 -5.69 1.36
CA LEU A 32 -5.48 -5.12 1.38
C LEU A 32 -6.45 -6.00 0.60
N ASP A 33 -7.60 -6.28 1.20
CA ASP A 33 -8.70 -7.00 0.59
C ASP A 33 -9.81 -6.00 0.25
N PHE A 34 -10.34 -6.11 -0.96
CA PHE A 34 -11.44 -5.31 -1.47
C PHE A 34 -12.56 -6.26 -1.91
N GLU A 35 -13.69 -6.21 -1.21
CA GLU A 35 -14.85 -7.07 -1.46
C GLU A 35 -16.05 -6.27 -1.98
N GLY A 36 -16.61 -6.69 -3.11
CA GLY A 36 -17.69 -5.99 -3.81
C GLY A 36 -17.21 -5.18 -5.01
N ALA A 37 -18.10 -4.94 -5.98
CA ALA A 37 -17.74 -4.29 -7.24
C ALA A 37 -17.17 -2.86 -7.04
N ASP A 38 -17.78 -2.09 -6.14
CA ASP A 38 -17.31 -0.73 -5.82
C ASP A 38 -15.94 -0.75 -5.13
N ALA A 39 -15.69 -1.74 -4.27
CA ALA A 39 -14.41 -1.90 -3.60
C ALA A 39 -13.31 -2.33 -4.58
N VAL A 40 -13.61 -3.24 -5.50
CA VAL A 40 -12.67 -3.62 -6.58
C VAL A 40 -12.30 -2.39 -7.41
N GLN A 41 -13.27 -1.56 -7.81
CA GLN A 41 -12.98 -0.33 -8.54
C GLN A 41 -12.10 0.64 -7.73
N ALA A 42 -12.35 0.78 -6.43
CA ALA A 42 -11.50 1.58 -5.55
C ALA A 42 -10.08 0.99 -5.44
N GLY A 43 -9.95 -0.34 -5.39
CA GLY A 43 -8.67 -1.04 -5.38
C GLY A 43 -7.88 -0.88 -6.68
N GLU A 44 -8.54 -0.89 -7.85
CA GLU A 44 -7.91 -0.54 -9.13
C GLU A 44 -7.42 0.91 -9.13
N GLY A 45 -8.22 1.83 -8.57
CA GLY A 45 -7.82 3.22 -8.36
C GLY A 45 -6.61 3.36 -7.44
N PHE A 46 -6.55 2.57 -6.35
CA PHE A 46 -5.41 2.51 -5.45
C PHE A 46 -4.15 2.04 -6.18
N ILE A 47 -4.22 0.93 -6.93
CA ILE A 47 -3.11 0.39 -7.71
C ILE A 47 -2.55 1.44 -8.67
N ALA A 48 -3.43 2.14 -9.39
CA ALA A 48 -3.02 3.15 -10.37
C ALA A 48 -2.43 4.43 -9.76
N ARG A 49 -2.61 4.66 -8.45
CA ARG A 49 -2.26 5.93 -7.80
C ARG A 49 -1.17 5.79 -6.75
N LEU A 50 -0.92 4.58 -6.23
CA LEU A 50 -0.01 4.38 -5.10
C LEU A 50 1.40 4.88 -5.40
N GLU A 51 1.96 4.53 -6.55
CA GLU A 51 3.35 4.85 -6.91
C GLU A 51 3.57 6.35 -7.11
N ASP A 52 2.58 7.05 -7.70
CA ASP A 52 2.61 8.50 -7.89
C ASP A 52 2.06 9.30 -6.69
N HIS A 53 1.66 8.62 -5.61
CA HIS A 53 1.06 9.29 -4.47
C HIS A 53 2.10 9.99 -3.61
N GLU A 54 1.98 11.30 -3.48
CA GLU A 54 2.75 12.04 -2.50
C GLU A 54 2.16 11.85 -1.10
N PHE A 55 2.86 11.06 -0.27
CA PHE A 55 2.49 10.85 1.12
C PHE A 55 2.90 12.05 1.97
N ASN A 56 1.91 12.68 2.60
CA ASN A 56 2.15 13.79 3.52
C ASN A 56 1.87 13.33 4.96
N ILE A 57 2.85 12.63 5.55
CA ILE A 57 2.79 12.10 6.92
C ILE A 57 3.72 12.93 7.81
N PRO A 58 3.20 13.62 8.85
CA PRO A 58 4.03 14.46 9.71
C PRO A 58 5.17 13.67 10.37
N GLY A 59 6.40 14.16 10.22
CA GLY A 59 7.60 13.52 10.77
C GLY A 59 7.95 12.18 10.13
N GLN A 60 7.42 11.84 8.96
CA GLN A 60 7.76 10.61 8.26
C GLN A 60 7.99 10.91 6.79
N ILE A 61 9.03 10.32 6.22
CA ILE A 61 9.35 10.47 4.80
C ILE A 61 9.11 9.12 4.14
N VAL A 62 8.16 9.06 3.21
CA VAL A 62 7.97 7.88 2.35
C VAL A 62 8.94 8.01 1.17
N ALA A 63 9.91 7.11 1.10
CA ALA A 63 10.90 7.10 0.02
C ALA A 63 10.41 6.31 -1.21
N ASP A 64 9.63 5.27 -1.00
CA ASP A 64 9.12 4.41 -2.06
C ASP A 64 7.77 3.81 -1.64
N ALA A 65 6.87 3.63 -2.61
CA ALA A 65 5.62 2.91 -2.43
C ALA A 65 5.30 2.16 -3.71
N ALA A 66 5.09 0.84 -3.61
CA ALA A 66 4.99 -0.01 -4.78
C ALA A 66 3.99 -1.14 -4.60
N ILE A 67 3.27 -1.47 -5.67
CA ILE A 67 2.43 -2.67 -5.74
C ILE A 67 3.32 -3.87 -6.03
N LYS A 68 3.27 -4.89 -5.18
CA LYS A 68 4.07 -6.11 -5.31
C LYS A 68 3.30 -7.26 -5.95
N ALA A 69 2.01 -7.36 -5.67
CA ALA A 69 1.15 -8.36 -6.28
C ALA A 69 -0.31 -7.91 -6.26
N VAL A 70 -1.09 -8.42 -7.22
CA VAL A 70 -2.52 -8.18 -7.34
C VAL A 70 -3.18 -9.52 -7.68
N GLU A 71 -4.16 -9.91 -6.89
CA GLU A 71 -4.87 -11.18 -7.03
C GLU A 71 -6.37 -10.93 -7.20
N HIS A 72 -6.96 -11.52 -8.23
CA HIS A 72 -8.41 -11.45 -8.46
C HIS A 72 -9.06 -12.76 -8.05
N VAL A 73 -10.12 -12.69 -7.25
CA VAL A 73 -10.87 -13.88 -6.84
C VAL A 73 -11.81 -14.30 -7.97
N ARG A 74 -11.60 -15.49 -8.52
CA ARG A 74 -12.43 -15.98 -9.64
C ARG A 74 -13.89 -16.15 -9.22
N GLY A 75 -14.80 -15.57 -10.01
CA GLY A 75 -16.24 -15.73 -9.83
C GLY A 75 -16.85 -14.84 -8.74
N MET A 76 -16.07 -13.96 -8.13
CA MET A 76 -16.51 -13.00 -7.13
C MET A 76 -15.92 -11.62 -7.46
N PRO A 77 -16.61 -10.52 -7.18
CA PRO A 77 -16.04 -9.19 -7.29
C PRO A 77 -15.15 -8.94 -6.07
N ALA A 78 -13.98 -9.59 -6.02
CA ALA A 78 -13.01 -9.38 -4.94
C ALA A 78 -11.57 -9.29 -5.48
N LEU A 79 -10.79 -8.43 -4.86
CA LEU A 79 -9.43 -8.06 -5.24
C LEU A 79 -8.54 -8.02 -3.99
N ILE A 80 -7.39 -8.68 -4.05
CA ILE A 80 -6.37 -8.64 -2.99
C ILE A 80 -5.15 -7.93 -3.56
N VAL A 81 -4.66 -6.92 -2.85
CA VAL A 81 -3.52 -6.09 -3.27
C VAL A 81 -2.43 -6.17 -2.22
N HIS A 82 -1.23 -6.53 -2.64
CA HIS A 82 -0.03 -6.49 -1.82
C HIS A 82 0.77 -5.26 -2.20
N ALA A 83 0.99 -4.39 -1.23
CA ALA A 83 1.80 -3.19 -1.39
C ALA A 83 2.95 -3.17 -0.40
N GLU A 84 4.06 -2.55 -0.80
CA GLU A 84 5.14 -2.21 0.12
C GLU A 84 5.34 -0.71 0.15
N ILE A 85 5.64 -0.18 1.33
CA ILE A 85 5.93 1.22 1.56
C ILE A 85 7.25 1.30 2.34
N LEU A 86 8.22 2.01 1.79
CA LEU A 86 9.48 2.31 2.44
C LEU A 86 9.41 3.68 3.10
N MET A 87 9.55 3.69 4.43
CA MET A 87 9.66 4.93 5.21
C MET A 87 11.08 5.10 5.71
N LEU A 88 11.64 6.31 5.60
CA LEU A 88 12.94 6.65 6.16
C LEU A 88 12.80 7.03 7.63
N ALA A 89 13.80 6.67 8.42
CA ALA A 89 13.93 7.15 9.80
C ALA A 89 14.29 8.64 9.78
N GLU A 90 13.74 9.39 10.74
CA GLU A 90 14.21 10.74 11.05
C GLU A 90 15.60 10.63 11.71
N GLU A 91 16.54 11.52 11.34
CA GLU A 91 17.85 11.64 12.00
C GLU A 91 17.76 12.35 13.36
#